data_AF-A0A6N2BH90-F1
#
_entry.id   AF-A0A6N2BH90-F1
#
_cell.length_a   1.000
_cell.length_b   1.000
_cell.length_c   1.000
_cell.angle_alpha   90.00
_cell.angle_beta   90.00
_cell.angle_gamma   90.00
#
_symmetry.space_group_name_H-M   'P 1'
#
loop_
_entity.id
_entity.type
_entity.pdbx_description
1 polymer ?
#
loop_
_entity_poly.entity_id
_entity_poly.type
_entity_poly.pdbx_seq_one_letter_code
_entity_poly.pdbx_strand_id
1 'polypeptide(L)'
;MEYQQLLRAFCFYSIFSQQSQLTYAGKHLCARDESFYLFQFRQGLRVDSNSVFCVNKARTKNLSWNVTGDCCEWDGVTCNEFTGHVMGLYLSL
;
A
#
# COMPACT_ATOMS: atom_id res chain seq x y z
N MET A 1 0.35 -24.56 -44.34
CA MET A 1 0.40 -24.93 -42.90
C MET A 1 1.27 -23.96 -42.09
N GLU A 2 2.32 -23.38 -42.68
CA GLU A 2 3.18 -22.33 -42.07
C GLU A 2 2.44 -21.07 -41.58
N TYR A 3 1.49 -20.55 -42.37
CA TYR A 3 0.78 -19.30 -42.04
C TYR A 3 -0.04 -19.40 -40.73
N GLN A 4 -0.63 -20.56 -40.47
CA GLN A 4 -1.38 -20.82 -39.24
C GLN A 4 -0.48 -20.79 -37.99
N GLN A 5 0.77 -21.24 -38.12
CA GLN A 5 1.74 -21.20 -37.02
C GLN A 5 2.23 -19.77 -36.77
N LEU A 6 2.48 -19.00 -37.83
CA LEU A 6 2.86 -17.59 -37.72
C LEU A 6 1.77 -16.76 -37.05
N LEU A 7 0.50 -16.97 -37.43
CA LEU A 7 -0.62 -16.31 -36.77
C LEU A 7 -0.70 -16.63 -35.28
N ARG A 8 -0.51 -17.90 -34.90
CA ARG A 8 -0.49 -18.31 -33.48
C ARG A 8 0.63 -17.62 -32.72
N ALA A 9 1.85 -17.62 -33.26
CA ALA A 9 2.99 -16.95 -32.62
C ALA A 9 2.75 -15.45 -32.44
N PHE A 10 2.17 -14.79 -33.46
CA PHE A 10 1.82 -13.37 -33.39
C PHE A 10 0.75 -13.08 -32.33
N CYS A 11 -0.26 -13.95 -32.21
CA CYS A 11 -1.28 -13.87 -31.15
C CYS A 11 -0.70 -14.07 -29.75
N PHE A 12 0.16 -15.07 -29.54
CA PHE A 12 0.80 -15.28 -28.23
C PHE A 12 1.68 -14.09 -27.82
N TYR A 13 2.45 -13.52 -28.75
CA TYR A 13 3.29 -12.37 -28.49
C TYR A 13 2.48 -11.11 -28.13
N SER A 14 1.38 -10.87 -28.84
CA SER A 14 0.46 -9.75 -28.58
C SER A 14 -0.32 -9.89 -27.27
N ILE A 15 -0.67 -11.10 -26.85
CA ILE A 15 -1.29 -11.35 -25.53
C ILE A 15 -0.29 -11.11 -24.41
N PHE A 16 0.95 -11.60 -24.54
CA PHE A 16 2.00 -11.43 -23.53
C PHE A 16 2.37 -9.95 -23.32
N SER A 17 2.39 -9.16 -24.39
CA SER A 17 2.68 -7.72 -24.33
C SER A 17 1.52 -6.88 -23.76
N GLN A 18 0.27 -7.36 -23.85
CA GLN A 18 -0.87 -6.71 -23.19
C GLN A 18 -0.90 -6.98 -21.67
N GLN A 19 -0.49 -8.17 -21.23
CA GLN A 19 -0.44 -8.54 -19.81
C GLN A 19 0.57 -7.69 -19.02
N SER A 20 1.73 -7.39 -19.62
CA SER A 20 2.77 -6.56 -19.00
C SER A 20 2.35 -5.09 -18.87
N GLN A 21 1.57 -4.56 -19.81
CA GLN A 21 1.03 -3.18 -19.73
C GLN A 21 -0.07 -3.03 -18.67
N LEU A 22 -0.92 -4.06 -18.47
CA LEU A 22 -1.93 -4.07 -17.42
C LEU A 22 -1.34 -4.08 -16.00
N THR A 23 -0.14 -4.65 -15.85
CA THR A 23 0.59 -4.66 -14.58
C THR A 23 1.25 -3.31 -14.30
N TYR A 24 1.66 -2.58 -15.35
CA TYR A 24 2.26 -1.24 -15.26
C TYR A 24 1.23 -0.11 -15.11
N ALA A 25 0.03 -0.27 -15.66
CA ALA A 25 -1.05 0.71 -15.57
C ALA A 25 -1.92 0.56 -14.29
N GLY A 26 -1.70 -0.50 -13.51
CA GLY A 26 -2.33 -0.66 -12.20
C GLY A 26 -1.57 0.13 -11.14
N LYS A 27 -2.28 0.91 -10.31
CA LYS A 27 -1.68 1.45 -9.08
C LYS A 27 -1.03 0.30 -8.30
N HIS A 28 0.26 0.42 -7.97
CA HIS A 28 0.94 -0.50 -7.07
C HIS A 28 0.37 -0.31 -5.66
N LEU A 29 -0.61 -1.15 -5.31
CA LEU A 29 -1.25 -1.12 -4.00
C LEU A 29 -0.27 -1.57 -2.91
N CYS A 30 -0.40 -1.01 -1.72
CA CYS A 30 0.30 -1.47 -0.53
C CYS A 30 0.11 -2.97 -0.30
N ALA A 31 1.20 -3.65 0.07
CA ALA A 31 1.14 -5.05 0.46
C ALA A 31 0.22 -5.24 1.68
N ARG A 32 -0.66 -6.25 1.63
CA ARG A 32 -1.64 -6.53 2.69
C ARG A 32 -0.99 -6.74 4.07
N ASP A 33 0.19 -7.34 4.09
CA ASP A 33 0.91 -7.58 5.33
C ASP A 33 1.44 -6.28 5.91
N GLU A 34 1.93 -5.36 5.08
CA GLU A 34 2.38 -4.03 5.50
C GLU A 34 1.23 -3.22 6.09
N SER A 35 0.07 -3.20 5.42
CA SER A 35 -1.12 -2.52 5.96
C SER A 35 -1.56 -3.11 7.31
N PHE A 36 -1.47 -4.44 7.47
CA PHE A 36 -1.76 -5.11 8.74
C PHE A 36 -0.77 -4.73 9.86
N TYR A 37 0.54 -4.72 9.58
CA TYR A 37 1.55 -4.33 10.57
C TYR A 37 1.43 -2.86 10.97
N LEU A 38 1.18 -1.97 10.01
CA LEU A 38 0.91 -0.56 10.29
C LEU A 38 -0.34 -0.38 11.16
N PHE A 39 -1.41 -1.11 10.85
CA PHE A 39 -2.61 -1.08 11.68
C PHE A 39 -2.31 -1.49 13.12
N GLN A 40 -1.57 -2.58 13.35
CA GLN A 40 -1.17 -3.00 14.69
C GLN A 40 -0.28 -1.96 15.39
N PHE A 41 0.69 -1.41 14.67
CA PHE A 41 1.56 -0.34 15.17
C PHE A 41 0.75 0.86 15.67
N ARG A 42 -0.26 1.31 14.91
CA ARG A 42 -1.18 2.37 15.36
C ARG A 42 -1.89 2.02 16.67
N GLN A 43 -2.35 0.77 16.84
CA GLN A 43 -3.04 0.39 18.08
C GLN A 43 -2.13 0.53 19.31
N GLY A 44 -0.82 0.30 19.15
CA GLY A 44 0.19 0.46 20.20
C GLY A 44 0.53 1.93 20.53
N LEU A 45 0.22 2.88 19.64
CA LEU A 45 0.44 4.32 19.89
C LEU A 45 -0.63 4.97 20.76
N ARG A 46 -1.71 4.25 21.12
CA ARG A 46 -2.72 4.77 22.03
C ARG A 46 -2.13 4.88 23.44
N VAL A 47 -1.83 6.11 23.86
CA VAL A 47 -1.42 6.41 25.24
C VAL A 47 -2.64 6.26 26.14
N ASP A 48 -2.49 5.50 27.23
CA ASP A 48 -3.53 5.33 28.23
C ASP A 48 -3.74 6.66 28.97
N SER A 49 -4.96 7.21 28.88
CA SER A 49 -5.34 8.53 29.41
C SER A 49 -5.26 8.62 30.94
N ASN A 50 -5.00 7.50 31.64
CA ASN A 50 -4.83 7.43 33.08
C ASN A 50 -3.45 7.91 33.59
N SER A 51 -2.51 8.27 32.70
CA SER A 51 -1.27 8.91 33.12
C SER A 51 -1.49 10.38 33.49
N VAL A 52 -1.62 10.64 34.80
CA VAL A 52 -1.83 11.97 35.43
C VAL A 52 -0.82 13.04 34.96
N PHE A 53 0.32 12.62 34.41
CA PHE A 53 1.40 13.51 33.94
C PHE A 53 1.23 14.06 32.51
N CYS A 54 0.29 13.54 31.70
CA CYS A 54 0.20 13.86 30.27
C CYS A 54 -1.12 14.52 29.84
N VAL A 55 -1.82 15.21 30.75
CA VAL A 55 -3.17 15.75 30.50
C VAL A 55 -3.21 16.84 29.40
N ASN A 56 -2.07 17.45 29.06
CA ASN A 56 -2.06 18.63 28.17
C ASN A 56 -1.30 18.45 26.84
N LYS A 57 -0.78 17.26 26.49
CA LYS A 57 -0.01 17.07 25.24
C LYS A 57 -0.34 15.84 24.41
N ALA A 58 -0.96 14.81 24.96
CA ALA A 58 -1.28 13.60 24.20
C ALA A 58 -2.64 13.73 23.47
N ARG A 59 -2.81 14.74 22.61
CA ARG A 59 -3.82 14.63 21.56
C ARG A 59 -3.18 13.83 20.44
N THR A 60 -3.08 12.51 20.65
CA THR A 60 -2.68 11.58 19.58
C THR A 60 -3.60 11.84 18.40
N LYS A 61 -3.06 12.39 17.30
CA LYS A 61 -3.83 12.56 16.07
C LYS A 61 -4.36 11.18 15.71
N ASN A 62 -5.69 11.04 15.64
CA ASN A 62 -6.29 9.76 15.24
C ASN A 62 -5.85 9.44 13.82
N LEU A 63 -4.88 8.54 13.67
CA LEU A 63 -4.45 8.04 12.38
C LEU A 63 -5.64 7.35 11.71
N SER A 64 -6.09 7.87 10.57
CA SER A 64 -7.25 7.43 9.78
C SER A 64 -7.03 6.11 9.04
N TRP A 65 -6.08 5.29 9.51
CA TRP A 65 -5.63 4.06 8.87
C TRP A 65 -6.74 3.01 8.89
N ASN A 66 -7.15 2.53 7.72
CA ASN A 66 -8.19 1.51 7.59
C ASN A 66 -7.63 0.29 6.86
N VAL A 67 -7.62 -0.86 7.53
CA VAL A 67 -7.10 -2.15 7.02
C VAL A 67 -7.73 -2.59 5.71
N THR A 68 -8.91 -2.08 5.35
CA THR A 68 -9.59 -2.42 4.08
C THR A 68 -9.14 -1.57 2.89
N GLY A 69 -8.38 -0.50 3.12
CA GLY A 69 -7.92 0.43 2.07
C GLY A 69 -6.43 0.29 1.75
N ASP A 70 -6.00 0.93 0.67
CA ASP A 70 -4.59 1.02 0.30
C ASP A 70 -3.83 1.84 1.35
N CYS A 71 -2.80 1.24 1.97
CA CYS A 71 -2.04 1.93 3.00
C CYS A 71 -1.20 3.09 2.46
N CYS A 72 -0.91 3.12 1.15
CA CYS A 72 -0.23 4.25 0.51
C CYS A 72 -1.11 5.51 0.42
N GLU A 73 -2.42 5.37 0.63
CA GLU A 73 -3.37 6.50 0.71
C GLU A 73 -3.59 6.96 2.17
N TRP A 74 -2.94 6.33 3.15
CA TRP A 74 -3.08 6.72 4.55
C TRP A 74 -2.27 7.96 4.89
N ASP A 75 -2.83 8.85 5.71
CA ASP A 75 -2.12 10.04 6.19
C ASP A 75 -0.83 9.65 6.93
N GLY A 76 0.27 10.26 6.52
CA GLY A 76 1.60 10.01 7.07
C GLY A 76 2.29 8.73 6.59
N VAL A 77 1.74 7.97 5.64
CA VAL A 77 2.44 6.82 5.03
C VAL A 77 3.10 7.25 3.72
N THR A 78 4.37 6.85 3.53
CA THR A 78 5.09 7.06 2.28
C THR A 78 5.44 5.71 1.68
N CYS A 79 5.00 5.48 0.44
CA CYS A 79 5.30 4.26 -0.32
C CYS A 79 6.27 4.52 -1.46
N ASN A 80 6.95 3.47 -1.89
CA ASN A 80 7.66 3.42 -3.15
C ASN A 80 6.66 3.46 -4.31
N GLU A 81 6.80 4.43 -5.20
CA GLU A 81 5.87 4.63 -6.33
C GLU A 81 5.86 3.46 -7.33
N PHE A 82 6.96 2.70 -7.42
CA PHE A 82 7.13 1.61 -8.38
C PHE A 82 6.80 0.23 -7.79
N THR A 83 6.90 0.07 -6.47
CA THR A 83 6.68 -1.25 -5.84
C THR A 83 5.47 -1.27 -4.90
N GLY A 84 4.94 -0.11 -4.50
CA GLY A 84 3.85 0.00 -3.52
C GLY A 84 4.29 -0.31 -2.08
N HIS A 85 5.58 -0.53 -1.83
CA HIS A 85 6.08 -0.88 -0.50
C HIS A 85 6.23 0.36 0.39
N VAL A 86 5.86 0.26 1.65
CA VAL A 86 6.04 1.32 2.63
C VAL A 86 7.53 1.58 2.87
N MET A 87 7.95 2.84 2.69
CA MET A 87 9.33 3.29 2.91
C MET A 87 9.44 4.32 4.04
N GLY A 88 8.34 4.91 4.50
CA GLY A 88 8.37 5.94 5.53
C GLY A 88 7.04 6.11 6.27
N LEU A 89 7.15 6.53 7.53
CA LEU A 89 6.02 6.85 8.40
C LEU A 89 6.26 8.20 9.08
N TYR A 90 5.27 9.08 9.00
CA TYR A 90 5.21 10.35 9.69
C TYR A 90 4.11 10.32 10.75
N LEU A 91 4.51 10.41 12.01
CA LEU A 91 3.62 10.35 13.17
C LEU A 91 3.62 11.72 13.84
N SER A 92 2.51 12.44 13.76
CA SER A 92 2.32 13.65 14.55
C SER A 92 1.84 13.25 15.96
N LEU A 93 2.78 13.19 16.89
CA LEU A 93 2.58 12.89 18.32
C LEU A 93 2.13 14.13 19.11
#